data_AF-A0A7K4B0D6-F1
#
_entry.id   AF-A0A7K4B0D6-F1
#
_cell.length_a   1.000
_cell.length_b   1.000
_cell.length_c   1.000
_cell.angle_alpha   90.00
_cell.angle_beta   90.00
_cell.angle_gamma   90.00
#
_symmetry.space_group_name_H-M   'P 1'
#
loop_
_entity.id
_entity.type
_entity.pdbx_description
1 polymer ?
#
loop_
_entity_poly.entity_id
_entity_poly.type
_entity_poly.pdbx_seq_one_letter_code
_entity_poly.pdbx_strand_id
1 'polypeptide(L)'
;ITINNPYVTTISAFIFCMIATAIILMISRIRGASPEVMVLTGVALSSLFTAGTMFLQFFASDTQLAAVVFWTFGDVSRASWSELGLMTVLVIISCIYFLFNRWNYNAIDAGNETAKGLGVNVERVRLFGMTISAMITAVLVAFLGVIGFVGLVCPHMVRRIIGDDQRYLIPGSCVMGGVLLLASDTVARLIVAPYVLPVAVLTAFMGAPVFIYLIIRGYKR
;
A
#
# COMPACT_ATOMS: atom_id res chain seq x y z
N ILE A 1 -18.65 18.28 -5.20
CA ILE A 1 -19.22 16.94 -5.42
C ILE A 1 -19.31 16.27 -4.06
N THR A 2 -20.51 16.23 -3.49
CA THR A 2 -20.76 15.68 -2.14
C THR A 2 -20.81 14.16 -2.23
N ILE A 3 -19.86 13.48 -1.57
CA ILE A 3 -19.97 12.05 -1.32
C ILE A 3 -21.12 11.88 -0.32
N ASN A 4 -22.23 11.26 -0.76
CA ASN A 4 -23.48 11.17 0.02
C ASN A 4 -23.32 10.49 1.39
N ASN A 5 -22.30 9.65 1.58
CA ASN A 5 -21.94 9.12 2.90
C ASN A 5 -20.48 8.60 2.92
N PRO A 6 -19.52 9.32 3.53
CA PRO A 6 -18.10 8.92 3.57
C PRO A 6 -17.88 7.57 4.29
N TYR A 7 -18.76 7.20 5.23
CA TYR A 7 -18.69 5.90 5.91
C TYR A 7 -19.04 4.75 4.97
N VAL A 8 -20.00 4.92 4.06
CA VAL A 8 -20.35 3.88 3.09
C VAL A 8 -19.19 3.63 2.14
N THR A 9 -18.58 4.70 1.60
CA THR A 9 -17.38 4.59 0.76
C THR A 9 -16.25 3.87 1.50
N THR A 10 -16.03 4.23 2.76
CA THR A 10 -14.98 3.63 3.59
C THR A 10 -15.22 2.15 3.85
N ILE A 11 -16.43 1.79 4.26
CA ILE A 11 -16.81 0.39 4.55
C ILE A 11 -16.76 -0.45 3.27
N SER A 12 -17.27 0.06 2.15
CA SER A 12 -17.20 -0.64 0.86
C SER A 12 -15.75 -0.85 0.42
N ALA A 13 -14.91 0.19 0.43
CA ALA A 13 -13.50 0.08 0.07
C ALA A 13 -12.77 -0.94 0.96
N PHE A 14 -13.05 -0.91 2.27
CA PHE A 14 -12.51 -1.87 3.22
C PHE A 14 -12.92 -3.32 2.90
N ILE A 15 -14.21 -3.56 2.71
CA ILE A 15 -14.75 -4.91 2.40
C ILE A 15 -14.12 -5.46 1.11
N PHE A 16 -14.08 -4.66 0.04
CA PHE A 16 -13.50 -5.11 -1.23
C PHE A 16 -11.99 -5.38 -1.13
N CYS A 17 -11.25 -4.59 -0.35
CA CYS A 17 -9.83 -4.87 -0.08
C CYS A 17 -9.63 -6.18 0.69
N MET A 18 -10.47 -6.44 1.69
CA MET A 18 -10.43 -7.70 2.46
C MET A 18 -10.83 -8.90 1.61
N ILE A 19 -11.82 -8.76 0.73
CA ILE A 19 -12.19 -9.80 -0.25
C ILE A 19 -11.02 -10.10 -1.18
N ALA A 20 -10.39 -9.08 -1.77
CA ALA A 20 -9.23 -9.25 -2.64
C ALA A 20 -8.08 -9.98 -1.92
N THR A 21 -7.79 -9.57 -0.68
CA THR A 21 -6.77 -10.18 0.16
C THR A 21 -7.10 -11.63 0.49
N ALA A 22 -8.35 -11.94 0.83
CA ALA A 22 -8.80 -13.29 1.10
C ALA A 22 -8.65 -14.20 -0.13
N ILE A 23 -8.96 -13.70 -1.33
CA ILE A 23 -8.78 -14.44 -2.59
C ILE A 23 -7.29 -14.71 -2.84
N ILE A 24 -6.42 -13.72 -2.66
CA ILE A 24 -4.95 -13.89 -2.81
C ILE A 24 -4.44 -14.95 -1.83
N LEU A 25 -4.86 -14.87 -0.57
CA LEU A 25 -4.46 -15.83 0.47
C LEU A 25 -4.98 -17.25 0.20
N MET A 26 -6.22 -17.38 -0.30
CA MET A 26 -6.81 -18.66 -0.67
C MET A 26 -6.02 -19.30 -1.83
N ILE A 27 -5.75 -18.55 -2.89
CA ILE A 27 -4.97 -19.04 -4.05
C ILE A 27 -3.55 -19.38 -3.63
N SER A 28 -2.92 -18.54 -2.81
CA SER A 28 -1.59 -18.79 -2.24
C SER A 28 -1.54 -20.06 -1.38
N ARG A 29 -2.62 -20.45 -0.71
CA ARG A 29 -2.67 -21.72 0.04
C ARG A 29 -2.81 -22.93 -0.88
N ILE A 30 -3.56 -22.81 -1.98
CA ILE A 30 -3.82 -23.91 -2.91
C ILE A 30 -2.60 -24.22 -3.79
N ARG A 31 -1.94 -23.18 -4.31
CA ARG A 31 -0.83 -23.30 -5.29
C ARG A 31 0.56 -23.23 -4.67
N GLY A 32 0.65 -23.07 -3.35
CA GLY A 32 1.90 -22.77 -2.66
C GLY A 32 2.16 -21.28 -2.59
N ALA A 33 2.70 -20.83 -1.46
CA ALA A 33 2.85 -19.41 -1.15
C ALA A 33 4.15 -18.84 -1.74
N SER A 34 4.27 -18.85 -3.06
CA SER A 34 5.38 -18.20 -3.76
C SER A 34 5.05 -16.73 -4.04
N PRO A 35 6.04 -15.81 -4.05
CA PRO A 35 5.83 -14.42 -4.41
C PRO A 35 5.22 -14.24 -5.80
N GLU A 36 5.62 -15.07 -6.77
CA GLU A 36 5.16 -15.01 -8.16
C GLU A 36 3.65 -15.27 -8.26
N VAL A 37 3.15 -16.29 -7.56
CA VAL A 37 1.71 -16.60 -7.52
C VAL A 37 0.92 -15.44 -6.92
N MET A 38 1.43 -14.82 -5.86
CA MET A 38 0.76 -13.68 -5.22
C MET A 38 0.70 -12.46 -6.14
N VAL A 39 1.80 -12.15 -6.82
CA VAL A 39 1.87 -11.02 -7.76
C VAL A 39 0.94 -11.25 -8.95
N LEU A 40 0.98 -12.42 -9.59
CA LEU A 40 0.11 -12.74 -10.73
C LEU A 40 -1.38 -12.71 -10.34
N THR A 41 -1.72 -13.25 -9.17
CA THR A 41 -3.09 -13.19 -8.65
C THR A 41 -3.54 -11.75 -8.40
N GLY A 42 -2.67 -10.94 -7.80
CA GLY A 42 -2.93 -9.52 -7.56
C GLY A 42 -3.16 -8.74 -8.86
N VAL A 43 -2.33 -8.98 -9.89
CA VAL A 43 -2.49 -8.35 -11.21
C VAL A 43 -3.82 -8.75 -11.86
N ALA A 44 -4.18 -10.03 -11.82
CA ALA A 44 -5.46 -10.51 -12.37
C ALA A 44 -6.66 -9.88 -11.66
N LEU A 45 -6.65 -9.82 -10.31
CA LEU A 45 -7.69 -9.17 -9.53
C LEU A 45 -7.77 -7.67 -9.78
N SER A 46 -6.62 -6.99 -9.90
CA SER A 46 -6.57 -5.56 -10.22
C SER A 46 -7.27 -5.28 -11.55
N SER A 47 -7.01 -6.09 -12.59
CA SER A 47 -7.68 -5.97 -13.88
C SER A 47 -9.18 -6.22 -13.78
N LEU A 48 -9.61 -7.22 -13.00
CA LEU A 48 -11.03 -7.51 -12.77
C LEU A 48 -11.75 -6.34 -12.08
N PHE A 49 -11.19 -5.78 -11.01
CA PHE A 49 -11.78 -4.64 -10.30
C PHE A 49 -11.73 -3.35 -11.12
N THR A 50 -10.71 -3.18 -11.97
CA THR A 50 -10.65 -2.07 -12.94
C THR A 50 -11.79 -2.18 -13.94
N ALA A 51 -12.01 -3.37 -14.53
CA ALA A 51 -13.14 -3.62 -15.42
C ALA A 51 -14.49 -3.41 -14.73
N GLY A 52 -14.63 -3.86 -13.48
CA GLY A 52 -15.82 -3.60 -12.66
C GLY A 52 -16.06 -2.11 -12.42
N THR A 53 -14.99 -1.34 -12.18
CA THR A 53 -15.07 0.12 -12.02
C THR A 53 -15.51 0.79 -13.32
N MET A 54 -14.95 0.40 -14.47
CA MET A 54 -15.35 0.89 -15.78
C MET A 54 -16.82 0.57 -16.09
N PHE A 55 -17.27 -0.64 -15.76
CA PHE A 55 -18.67 -1.05 -15.91
C PHE A 55 -19.62 -0.17 -15.10
N LEU A 56 -19.28 0.13 -13.84
CA LEU A 56 -20.10 1.03 -13.01
C LEU A 56 -20.07 2.48 -13.54
N GLN A 57 -18.91 2.95 -14.00
CA GLN A 57 -18.75 4.29 -14.59
C GLN A 57 -19.58 4.48 -15.86
N PHE A 58 -19.79 3.44 -16.65
CA PHE A 58 -20.61 3.50 -17.87
C PHE A 58 -22.04 3.99 -17.62
N PHE A 59 -22.60 3.68 -16.44
CA PHE A 59 -23.95 4.09 -16.04
C PHE A 59 -23.96 5.35 -15.14
N ALA A 60 -22.79 5.92 -14.84
CA ALA A 60 -22.68 7.05 -13.92
C ALA A 60 -22.98 8.38 -14.63
N SER A 61 -23.62 9.31 -13.91
CA SER A 61 -23.73 10.70 -14.37
C SER A 61 -22.37 11.41 -14.33
N ASP A 62 -22.22 12.51 -15.07
CA ASP A 62 -20.97 13.31 -15.10
C ASP A 62 -20.47 13.70 -13.71
N THR A 63 -21.40 14.03 -12.80
CA THR A 63 -21.05 14.40 -11.41
C THR A 63 -20.50 13.23 -10.61
N GLN A 64 -21.05 12.03 -10.80
CA GLN A 64 -20.57 10.80 -10.15
C GLN A 64 -19.25 10.34 -10.76
N LEU A 65 -19.11 10.44 -12.09
CA LEU A 65 -17.86 10.12 -12.78
C LEU A 65 -16.73 11.01 -12.29
N ALA A 66 -16.96 12.32 -12.20
CA ALA A 66 -16.01 13.25 -11.61
C ALA A 66 -15.70 12.89 -10.14
N ALA A 67 -16.70 12.51 -9.33
CA ALA A 67 -16.50 12.05 -7.96
C ALA A 67 -15.51 10.87 -7.88
N VAL A 68 -15.71 9.88 -8.75
CA VAL A 68 -14.87 8.67 -8.81
C VAL A 68 -13.45 9.03 -9.24
N VAL A 69 -13.30 9.83 -10.31
CA VAL A 69 -11.99 10.28 -10.80
C VAL A 69 -11.23 11.05 -9.71
N PHE A 70 -11.88 12.03 -9.07
CA PHE A 70 -11.27 12.75 -7.98
C PHE A 70 -10.90 11.79 -6.85
N TRP A 71 -11.81 10.91 -6.42
CA TRP A 71 -11.50 9.96 -5.35
C TRP A 71 -10.25 9.12 -5.65
N THR A 72 -10.13 8.61 -6.87
CA THR A 72 -9.00 7.81 -7.35
C THR A 72 -7.67 8.57 -7.34
N PHE A 73 -7.65 9.89 -7.56
CA PHE A 73 -6.40 10.65 -7.60
C PHE A 73 -5.59 10.65 -6.30
N GLY A 74 -6.18 10.32 -5.15
CA GLY A 74 -5.45 10.28 -3.89
C GLY A 74 -5.02 11.67 -3.38
N ASP A 75 -5.55 12.10 -2.25
CA ASP A 75 -5.20 13.39 -1.64
C ASP A 75 -5.24 13.31 -0.11
N VAL A 76 -4.13 13.73 0.52
CA VAL A 76 -4.00 13.77 1.97
C VAL A 76 -4.82 14.89 2.62
N SER A 77 -5.26 15.91 1.88
CA SER A 77 -6.10 16.98 2.43
C SER A 77 -7.56 16.58 2.68
N ARG A 78 -7.96 15.35 2.34
CA ARG A 78 -9.32 14.86 2.56
C ARG A 78 -9.61 14.49 4.01
N ALA A 79 -8.58 14.08 4.73
CA ALA A 79 -8.74 13.54 6.07
C ALA A 79 -9.01 14.65 7.09
N SER A 80 -10.02 14.42 7.92
CA SER A 80 -10.32 15.15 9.14
C SER A 80 -9.44 14.70 10.31
N TRP A 81 -9.40 15.48 11.39
CA TRP A 81 -8.66 15.14 12.61
C TRP A 81 -9.09 13.82 13.25
N SER A 82 -10.39 13.51 13.21
CA SER A 82 -10.92 12.23 13.72
C SER A 82 -10.42 11.04 12.92
N GLU A 83 -10.39 11.17 11.59
CA GLU A 83 -9.89 10.12 10.68
C GLU A 83 -8.38 9.96 10.84
N LEU A 84 -7.64 11.07 11.00
CA LEU A 84 -6.21 11.05 11.29
C LEU A 84 -5.91 10.30 12.60
N GLY A 85 -6.68 10.53 13.66
CA GLY A 85 -6.54 9.80 14.93
C GLY A 85 -6.71 8.28 14.75
N LEU A 86 -7.77 7.87 14.05
CA LEU A 86 -8.04 6.46 13.73
C LEU A 86 -6.89 5.82 12.93
N MET A 87 -6.47 6.48 11.84
CA MET A 87 -5.37 6.01 10.99
C MET A 87 -4.07 5.90 11.78
N THR A 88 -3.77 6.88 12.64
CA THR A 88 -2.56 6.88 13.48
C THR A 88 -2.53 5.70 14.43
N VAL A 89 -3.62 5.44 15.16
CA VAL A 89 -3.71 4.31 16.09
C VAL A 89 -3.51 2.98 15.35
N LEU A 90 -4.17 2.79 14.21
CA LEU A 90 -4.05 1.57 13.42
C LEU A 90 -2.64 1.37 12.85
N VAL A 91 -2.00 2.43 12.37
CA VAL A 91 -0.62 2.39 11.89
C VAL A 91 0.34 2.04 13.04
N ILE A 92 0.20 2.65 14.21
CA ILE A 92 1.04 2.34 15.38
C ILE A 92 0.91 0.88 15.79
N ILE A 93 -0.31 0.36 15.92
CA ILE A 93 -0.55 -1.06 16.28
C ILE A 93 0.10 -1.99 15.26
N SER A 94 -0.01 -1.66 13.97
CA SER A 94 0.55 -2.47 12.89
C SER A 94 2.07 -2.41 12.86
N CYS A 95 2.67 -1.22 13.04
CA CYS A 95 4.10 -1.05 13.20
C CYS A 95 4.64 -1.88 14.38
N ILE A 96 3.96 -1.87 15.52
CA ILE A 96 4.31 -2.68 16.69
C ILE A 96 4.32 -4.17 16.31
N TYR A 97 3.27 -4.66 15.65
CA TYR A 97 3.20 -6.05 15.17
C TYR A 97 4.38 -6.42 14.26
N PHE A 98 4.70 -5.58 13.27
CA PHE A 98 5.80 -5.85 12.34
C PHE A 98 7.17 -5.81 13.03
N LEU A 99 7.37 -4.89 13.97
CA LEU A 99 8.59 -4.80 14.77
C LEU A 99 8.76 -6.01 15.71
N PHE A 100 7.68 -6.54 16.30
CA PHE A 100 7.78 -7.78 17.07
C PHE A 100 8.17 -8.97 16.20
N ASN A 101 7.72 -9.01 14.94
CA ASN A 101 8.01 -10.08 13.99
C ASN A 101 9.30 -9.86 13.17
N ARG A 102 10.07 -8.80 13.41
CA ARG A 102 11.28 -8.44 12.63
C ARG A 102 12.26 -9.59 12.44
N TRP A 103 12.47 -10.41 13.47
CA TRP A 103 13.38 -11.57 13.39
C TRP A 103 12.82 -12.71 12.56
N ASN A 104 11.50 -12.93 12.62
CA ASN A 104 10.82 -13.91 11.78
C ASN A 104 10.93 -13.53 10.30
N TYR A 105 10.81 -12.24 9.98
CA TYR A 105 11.00 -11.74 8.62
C TYR A 105 12.45 -11.89 8.15
N ASN A 106 13.45 -11.56 9.00
CA ASN A 106 14.86 -11.82 8.67
C ASN A 106 15.13 -13.31 8.39
N ALA A 107 14.52 -14.21 9.18
CA ALA A 107 14.65 -15.65 8.95
C ALA A 107 14.00 -16.08 7.63
N ILE A 108 12.83 -15.54 7.29
CA ILE A 108 12.13 -15.80 6.02
C ILE A 108 12.96 -15.29 4.83
N ASP A 109 13.61 -14.14 4.95
CA ASP A 109 14.49 -13.58 3.92
C ASP A 109 15.74 -14.46 3.66
N ALA A 110 16.17 -15.25 4.66
CA ALA A 110 17.22 -16.27 4.52
C ALA A 110 16.74 -17.58 3.87
N GLY A 111 15.44 -17.69 3.56
CA GLY A 111 14.82 -18.83 2.88
C GLY A 111 13.74 -19.50 3.74
N ASN A 112 12.66 -19.97 3.09
CA ASN A 112 11.53 -20.59 3.78
C ASN A 112 11.94 -21.83 4.60
N GLU A 113 12.79 -22.70 4.04
CA GLU A 113 13.27 -23.91 4.72
C GLU A 113 14.19 -23.56 5.91
N THR A 114 15.07 -22.57 5.73
CA THR A 114 15.92 -22.04 6.80
C THR A 114 15.08 -21.50 7.95
N ALA A 115 14.06 -20.70 7.65
CA ALA A 115 13.14 -20.13 8.64
C ALA A 115 12.38 -21.22 9.42
N LYS A 116 11.89 -22.24 8.71
CA LYS A 116 11.22 -23.39 9.35
C LYS A 116 12.17 -24.16 10.27
N GLY A 117 13.43 -24.35 9.87
CA GLY A 117 14.47 -24.95 10.71
C GLY A 117 14.78 -24.15 11.97
N LEU A 118 14.65 -22.83 11.92
CA LEU A 118 14.78 -21.92 13.07
C LEU A 118 13.51 -21.84 13.95
N GLY A 119 12.49 -22.65 13.66
CA GLY A 119 11.23 -22.71 14.42
C GLY A 119 10.20 -21.63 14.03
N VAL A 120 10.42 -20.90 12.93
CA VAL A 120 9.48 -19.88 12.45
C VAL A 120 8.33 -20.56 11.72
N ASN A 121 7.10 -20.28 12.16
CA ASN A 121 5.90 -20.67 11.42
C ASN A 121 5.65 -19.69 10.26
N VAL A 122 6.30 -19.95 9.13
CA VAL A 122 6.29 -19.09 7.94
C VAL A 122 4.87 -18.81 7.45
N GLU A 123 4.03 -19.84 7.42
CA GLU A 123 2.65 -19.75 6.96
C GLU A 123 1.82 -18.81 7.83
N ARG A 124 1.95 -18.88 9.16
CA ARG A 124 1.27 -17.96 10.09
C ARG A 124 1.80 -16.54 9.96
N VAL A 125 3.12 -16.35 9.97
CA VAL A 125 3.73 -15.00 9.87
C VAL A 125 3.30 -14.30 8.59
N ARG A 126 3.24 -15.05 7.48
CA ARG A 126 2.77 -14.54 6.19
C ARG A 126 1.28 -14.23 6.20
N LEU A 127 0.44 -15.11 6.74
CA LEU A 127 -1.01 -14.91 6.83
C LEU A 127 -1.35 -13.64 7.62
N PHE A 128 -0.80 -13.50 8.83
CA PHE A 128 -1.06 -12.33 9.68
C PHE A 128 -0.41 -11.07 9.11
N GLY A 129 0.82 -11.16 8.59
CA GLY A 129 1.49 -10.03 7.93
C GLY A 129 0.71 -9.49 6.75
N MET A 130 0.24 -10.36 5.86
CA MET A 130 -0.58 -9.96 4.70
C MET A 130 -1.93 -9.37 5.14
N THR A 131 -2.60 -10.00 6.10
CA THR A 131 -3.89 -9.51 6.62
C THR A 131 -3.75 -8.12 7.25
N ILE A 132 -2.73 -7.90 8.06
CA ILE A 132 -2.49 -6.60 8.71
C ILE A 132 -2.07 -5.54 7.70
N SER A 133 -1.17 -5.86 6.75
CA SER A 133 -0.80 -4.97 5.65
C SER A 133 -2.01 -4.58 4.79
N ALA A 134 -2.89 -5.53 4.49
CA ALA A 134 -4.12 -5.26 3.75
C ALA A 134 -5.06 -4.36 4.56
N MET A 135 -5.25 -4.64 5.85
CA MET A 135 -6.11 -3.85 6.73
C MET A 135 -5.66 -2.39 6.81
N ILE A 136 -4.37 -2.12 7.04
CA ILE A 136 -3.87 -0.74 7.07
C ILE A 136 -3.99 -0.06 5.72
N THR A 137 -3.69 -0.77 4.63
CA THR A 137 -3.77 -0.21 3.27
C THR A 137 -5.22 0.12 2.93
N ALA A 138 -6.16 -0.77 3.26
CA ALA A 138 -7.58 -0.58 3.04
C ALA A 138 -8.10 0.69 3.74
N VAL A 139 -7.75 0.87 5.01
CA VAL A 139 -8.17 2.03 5.80
C VAL A 139 -7.55 3.32 5.26
N LEU A 140 -6.24 3.33 4.97
CA LEU A 140 -5.58 4.51 4.42
C LEU A 140 -6.15 4.89 3.04
N VAL A 141 -6.34 3.91 2.15
CA VAL A 141 -6.89 4.16 0.81
C VAL A 141 -8.36 4.60 0.87
N ALA A 142 -9.15 4.08 1.81
CA ALA A 142 -10.54 4.49 1.98
C ALA A 142 -10.69 6.01 2.24
N PHE A 143 -9.82 6.57 3.09
CA PHE A 143 -9.87 7.99 3.47
C PHE A 143 -9.06 8.88 2.52
N LEU A 144 -7.88 8.42 2.09
CA LEU A 144 -6.94 9.25 1.34
C LEU A 144 -7.04 9.05 -0.17
N GLY A 145 -7.75 8.01 -0.64
CA GLY A 145 -7.73 7.58 -2.03
C GLY A 145 -6.46 6.78 -2.39
N VAL A 146 -6.23 6.56 -3.68
CA VAL A 146 -5.14 5.69 -4.14
C VAL A 146 -3.84 6.47 -4.25
N ILE A 147 -2.87 6.17 -3.37
CA ILE A 147 -1.52 6.75 -3.41
C ILE A 147 -0.51 5.65 -3.77
N GLY A 148 0.07 5.76 -4.96
CA GLY A 148 1.00 4.77 -5.51
C GLY A 148 2.47 5.03 -5.17
N PHE A 149 3.30 4.02 -5.47
CA PHE A 149 4.78 4.01 -5.45
C PHE A 149 5.47 4.21 -4.10
N VAL A 150 4.89 4.88 -3.10
CA VAL A 150 5.53 5.10 -1.80
C VAL A 150 5.96 3.78 -1.16
N GLY A 151 5.06 2.78 -1.14
CA GLY A 151 5.32 1.46 -0.56
C GLY A 151 6.29 0.57 -1.35
N LEU A 152 6.60 0.92 -2.60
CA LEU A 152 7.62 0.23 -3.40
C LEU A 152 8.96 0.95 -3.27
N VAL A 153 8.99 2.24 -3.57
CA VAL A 153 10.21 3.04 -3.67
C VAL A 153 10.90 3.15 -2.31
N CYS A 154 10.18 3.46 -1.24
CA CYS A 154 10.80 3.80 0.04
C CYS A 154 11.53 2.60 0.67
N PRO A 155 10.94 1.40 0.78
CA PRO A 155 11.65 0.24 1.30
C PRO A 155 12.88 -0.12 0.46
N HIS A 156 12.80 -0.02 -0.87
CA HIS A 156 13.96 -0.31 -1.72
C HIS A 156 15.08 0.74 -1.60
N MET A 157 14.74 2.02 -1.43
CA MET A 157 15.73 3.05 -1.12
C MET A 157 16.40 2.80 0.23
N VAL A 158 15.62 2.51 1.27
CA VAL A 158 16.15 2.26 2.63
C VAL A 158 17.00 1.00 2.64
N ARG A 159 16.58 -0.06 1.96
CA ARG A 159 17.35 -1.30 1.81
C ARG A 159 18.73 -1.04 1.20
N ARG A 160 18.83 -0.09 0.27
CA ARG A 160 20.11 0.31 -0.33
C ARG A 160 21.01 1.12 0.61
N ILE A 161 20.42 1.90 1.52
CA ILE A 161 21.14 2.80 2.43
C ILE A 161 21.57 2.07 3.71
N ILE A 162 20.66 1.28 4.29
CA ILE A 162 20.81 0.67 5.62
C ILE A 162 21.07 -0.85 5.53
N GLY A 163 20.58 -1.51 4.47
CA GLY A 163 20.68 -2.96 4.28
C GLY A 163 19.36 -3.70 4.48
N ASP A 164 19.43 -5.03 4.44
CA ASP A 164 18.28 -5.94 4.44
C ASP A 164 17.71 -6.28 5.82
N ASP A 165 18.35 -5.83 6.90
CA ASP A 165 17.92 -6.18 8.26
C ASP A 165 16.60 -5.50 8.63
N GLN A 166 15.56 -6.32 8.77
CA GLN A 166 14.19 -5.89 9.03
C GLN A 166 14.03 -5.08 10.34
N ARG A 167 14.97 -5.20 11.28
CA ARG A 167 15.02 -4.37 12.49
C ARG A 167 15.13 -2.88 12.17
N TYR A 168 15.86 -2.54 11.12
CA TYR A 168 16.09 -1.17 10.68
C TYR A 168 15.30 -0.82 9.41
N LEU A 169 15.07 -1.82 8.55
CA LEU A 169 14.34 -1.63 7.30
C LEU A 169 12.88 -1.22 7.54
N ILE A 170 12.17 -1.82 8.50
CA ILE A 170 10.78 -1.42 8.83
C ILE A 170 10.72 0.06 9.25
N PRO A 171 11.38 0.48 10.35
CA PRO A 171 11.26 1.86 10.82
C PRO A 171 11.85 2.84 9.80
N GLY A 172 12.96 2.50 9.14
CA GLY A 172 13.54 3.32 8.08
C GLY A 172 12.58 3.53 6.91
N SER A 173 11.83 2.49 6.50
CA SER A 173 10.82 2.58 5.43
C SER A 173 9.65 3.47 5.84
N CYS A 174 9.18 3.38 7.09
CA CYS A 174 8.13 4.25 7.60
C CYS A 174 8.56 5.73 7.58
N VAL A 175 9.78 6.02 8.06
CA VAL A 175 10.31 7.40 8.08
C VAL A 175 10.53 7.92 6.66
N MET A 176 11.19 7.13 5.79
CA MET A 176 11.42 7.52 4.40
C MET A 176 10.11 7.74 3.65
N GLY A 177 9.11 6.88 3.86
CA GLY A 177 7.77 7.04 3.29
C GLY A 177 7.09 8.32 3.74
N GLY A 178 7.15 8.63 5.04
CA GLY A 178 6.61 9.88 5.58
C GLY A 178 7.30 11.13 5.01
N VAL A 179 8.63 11.12 4.95
CA VAL A 179 9.41 12.23 4.38
C VAL A 179 9.12 12.42 2.89
N LEU A 180 9.11 11.32 2.11
CA LEU A 180 8.80 11.38 0.69
C LEU A 180 7.39 11.92 0.46
N LEU A 181 6.39 11.39 1.17
CA LEU A 181 5.00 11.80 1.00
C LEU A 181 4.78 13.26 1.42
N LEU A 182 5.38 13.71 2.53
CA LEU A 182 5.30 15.10 2.99
C LEU A 182 5.94 16.06 1.97
N ALA A 183 7.12 15.72 1.46
CA ALA A 183 7.80 16.51 0.45
C ALA A 183 6.99 16.56 -0.86
N SER A 184 6.45 15.42 -1.28
CA SER A 184 5.61 15.34 -2.48
C SER A 184 4.33 16.17 -2.33
N ASP A 185 3.62 16.07 -1.21
CA ASP A 185 2.40 16.86 -0.99
C ASP A 185 2.71 18.36 -0.97
N THR A 186 3.79 18.76 -0.29
CA THR A 186 4.22 20.17 -0.25
C THR A 186 4.52 20.72 -1.63
N VAL A 187 5.27 19.98 -2.46
CA VAL A 187 5.57 20.38 -3.84
C VAL A 187 4.30 20.40 -4.70
N ALA A 188 3.43 19.40 -4.57
CA ALA A 188 2.18 19.32 -5.34
C ALA A 188 1.25 20.52 -5.07
N ARG A 189 1.21 21.02 -3.83
CA ARG A 189 0.44 22.22 -3.45
C ARG A 189 1.02 23.52 -4.01
N LEU A 190 2.33 23.59 -4.21
CA LEU A 190 3.03 24.84 -4.57
C LEU A 190 3.27 24.99 -6.07
N ILE A 191 3.49 23.89 -6.80
CA ILE A 191 3.98 23.93 -8.18
C ILE A 191 2.98 24.48 -9.20
N VAL A 192 1.67 24.34 -8.95
CA VAL A 192 0.60 24.82 -9.86
C VAL A 192 -0.40 25.75 -9.14
N ALA A 193 0.05 26.48 -8.12
CA ALA A 193 -0.81 27.43 -7.40
C ALA A 193 -1.47 28.43 -8.39
N PRO A 194 -2.79 28.70 -8.29
CA PRO A 194 -3.71 28.39 -7.18
C PRO A 194 -4.39 27.01 -7.22
N TYR A 195 -4.07 26.15 -8.19
CA TYR A 195 -4.63 24.80 -8.28
C TYR A 195 -3.87 23.83 -7.36
N VAL A 196 -4.61 23.02 -6.61
CA VAL A 196 -4.02 21.98 -5.74
C VAL A 196 -3.92 20.68 -6.54
N LEU A 197 -2.69 20.28 -6.86
CA LEU A 197 -2.44 19.00 -7.52
C LEU A 197 -2.55 17.85 -6.50
N PRO A 198 -3.26 16.75 -6.82
CA PRO A 198 -3.29 15.58 -5.95
C PRO A 198 -1.90 14.97 -5.78
N VAL A 199 -1.52 14.65 -4.54
CA VAL A 199 -0.18 14.15 -4.21
C VAL A 199 0.18 12.87 -4.98
N ALA A 200 -0.79 12.00 -5.27
CA ALA A 200 -0.50 10.74 -5.96
C ALA A 200 0.01 10.94 -7.40
N VAL A 201 -0.35 12.05 -8.04
CA VAL A 201 0.19 12.41 -9.37
C VAL A 201 1.70 12.59 -9.25
N LEU A 202 2.14 13.38 -8.27
CA LEU A 202 3.56 13.64 -8.07
C LEU A 202 4.31 12.38 -7.60
N THR A 203 3.74 11.60 -6.68
CA THR A 203 4.40 10.36 -6.24
C THR A 203 4.50 9.33 -7.36
N ALA A 204 3.58 9.30 -8.32
CA ALA A 204 3.69 8.46 -9.50
C ALA A 204 4.79 8.93 -10.46
N PHE A 205 4.84 10.24 -10.77
CA PHE A 205 5.86 10.82 -11.65
C PHE A 205 7.28 10.69 -11.08
N MET A 206 7.44 10.78 -9.76
CA MET A 206 8.72 10.55 -9.11
C MET A 206 9.01 9.06 -8.94
N GLY A 207 8.00 8.29 -8.53
CA GLY A 207 8.17 6.92 -8.09
C GLY A 207 8.49 5.95 -9.22
N ALA A 208 7.85 6.10 -10.39
CA ALA A 208 8.09 5.20 -11.52
C ALA A 208 9.54 5.29 -12.05
N PRO A 209 10.10 6.49 -12.35
CA PRO A 209 11.49 6.60 -12.77
C PRO A 209 12.48 6.14 -11.71
N VAL A 210 12.25 6.47 -10.43
CA VAL A 210 13.11 6.03 -9.33
C VAL A 210 13.11 4.50 -9.22
N PHE A 211 11.93 3.87 -9.29
CA PHE A 211 11.82 2.42 -9.23
C PHE A 211 12.51 1.73 -10.43
N ILE A 212 12.33 2.26 -11.64
CA ILE A 212 13.04 1.79 -12.83
C ILE A 212 14.55 1.91 -12.65
N TYR A 213 15.03 3.05 -12.16
CA TYR A 213 16.46 3.26 -11.88
C TYR A 213 17.01 2.26 -10.85
N LEU A 214 16.24 1.99 -9.79
CA LEU A 214 16.61 1.00 -8.77
C LEU A 214 16.72 -0.41 -9.36
N ILE A 215 15.82 -0.80 -10.27
CA ILE A 215 15.89 -2.07 -11.01
C ILE A 215 17.14 -2.12 -11.89
N ILE A 216 17.37 -1.10 -12.73
CA ILE A 216 18.51 -1.07 -13.67
C ILE A 216 19.84 -1.16 -12.94
N ARG A 217 20.00 -0.43 -11.83
CA ARG A 217 21.26 -0.41 -11.10
C ARG A 217 21.52 -1.73 -10.35
N GLY A 218 20.49 -2.55 -10.17
CA GLY A 218 20.53 -3.79 -9.40
C GLY A 218 20.91 -3.58 -7.92
N TYR A 219 20.71 -4.63 -7.15
CA TYR A 219 21.24 -4.73 -5.79
C TYR A 219 22.32 -5.81 -5.79
N LYS A 220 23.58 -5.41 -5.59
CA LYS A 220 24.64 -6.37 -5.27
C LYS A 220 24.54 -6.66 -3.78
N ARG A 221 24.14 -7.89 -3.44
CA ARG A 221 24.29 -8.44 -2.09
C ARG A 221 25.76 -8.49 -1.70
#